data_AF-A0A9E3FIH1-F1
#
_entry.id   AF-A0A9E3FIH1-F1
#
_cell.length_a   1.000
_cell.length_b   1.000
_cell.length_c   1.000
_cell.angle_alpha   90.00
_cell.angle_beta   90.00
_cell.angle_gamma   90.00
#
_symmetry.space_group_name_H-M   'P 1'
#
loop_
_entity.id
_entity.type
_entity.pdbx_description
1 polymer ?
#
loop_
_entity_poly.entity_id
_entity_poly.type
_entity_poly.pdbx_seq_one_letter_code
_entity_poly.pdbx_strand_id
1 'polypeptide(L)'
;YWGIGNESWGCGGDMTPEEYATEFRKFTAWVPTYQTVKYNFIATGPNGADVGWTRRFFTKLLEKGPRMAERVWGFGLHYYSGTTGKGDPVVFTEDEWYELIHRSDRMESLIQSHWAALGELDPQHHVRLAVDEWGTWHNTQDPTMPPGYLYAYTSSLRDALVSAVNLDTFQRHADKVAMANPAQLVNTIHSLFLAYEDKFIVTPNFHVFEMYTPHQGAQSLRTEFIAPHVSYTRGGGSPGRQEFWGLAGSASLTGKTVTLTAVNPDARAARETEIDIVGGRVSAARARVLTSTDIHAHNSFQNPRGLEPRDEPVTLGAGGRLVYRFAPASVTRLTLTLS
;
A
#
# COMPACT_ATOMS: atom_id res chain seq x y z
N TYR A 1 -14.03 12.22 -8.44
CA TYR A 1 -12.77 11.91 -9.14
C TYR A 1 -13.12 11.22 -10.45
N TRP A 2 -12.35 11.45 -11.52
CA TRP A 2 -12.64 10.88 -12.83
C TRP A 2 -11.35 10.50 -13.56
N GLY A 3 -11.12 9.21 -13.75
CA GLY A 3 -9.99 8.68 -14.54
C GLY A 3 -10.23 8.90 -16.03
N ILE A 4 -9.25 9.47 -16.73
CA ILE A 4 -9.32 9.72 -18.17
C ILE A 4 -8.53 8.62 -18.89
N GLY A 5 -9.13 7.44 -18.98
CA GLY A 5 -8.46 6.21 -19.44
C GLY A 5 -7.82 5.41 -18.31
N ASN A 6 -7.50 4.15 -18.60
CA ASN A 6 -6.84 3.21 -17.70
C ASN A 6 -5.78 2.45 -18.50
N GLU A 7 -4.58 2.29 -17.95
CA GLU A 7 -3.47 1.55 -18.58
C GLU A 7 -3.32 1.79 -20.10
N SER A 8 -3.38 3.05 -20.51
CA SER A 8 -3.28 3.48 -21.91
C SER A 8 -1.99 3.02 -22.60
N TRP A 9 -0.92 2.73 -21.85
CA TRP A 9 0.32 2.11 -22.34
C TRP A 9 0.19 0.63 -22.70
N GLY A 10 -0.92 -0.02 -22.33
CA GLY A 10 -1.17 -1.44 -22.54
C GLY A 10 -2.61 -1.67 -22.98
N CYS A 11 -3.41 -2.30 -22.12
CA CYS A 11 -4.77 -2.72 -22.48
C CYS A 11 -5.70 -1.55 -22.87
N GLY A 12 -5.39 -0.32 -22.46
CA GLY A 12 -6.14 0.89 -22.80
C GLY A 12 -5.89 1.45 -24.20
N GLY A 13 -4.99 0.85 -25.00
CA GLY A 13 -4.80 1.22 -26.40
C GLY A 13 -3.36 1.24 -26.91
N ASP A 14 -2.41 0.64 -26.19
CA ASP A 14 -0.99 0.51 -26.58
C ASP A 14 -0.35 1.85 -27.03
N MET A 15 -0.69 2.94 -26.34
CA MET A 15 -0.30 4.29 -26.69
C MET A 15 1.10 4.62 -26.18
N THR A 16 1.82 5.47 -26.92
CA THR A 16 2.95 6.22 -26.37
C THR A 16 2.47 7.29 -25.37
N PRO A 17 3.34 7.80 -24.47
CA PRO A 17 2.97 8.89 -23.56
C PRO A 17 2.48 10.14 -24.29
N GLU A 18 3.06 10.45 -25.46
CA GLU A 18 2.72 11.61 -26.27
C GLU A 18 1.34 11.49 -26.94
N GLU A 19 1.00 10.31 -27.44
CA GLU A 19 -0.34 10.00 -27.96
C GLU A 19 -1.37 10.11 -26.84
N TYR A 20 -1.11 9.50 -25.69
CA TYR A 20 -2.01 9.58 -24.54
C TYR A 20 -2.18 11.02 -24.04
N ALA A 21 -1.11 11.83 -23.98
CA ALA A 21 -1.23 13.25 -23.64
C ALA A 21 -2.14 14.01 -24.61
N THR A 22 -2.18 13.62 -25.89
CA THR A 22 -3.09 14.20 -26.88
C THR A 22 -4.53 13.78 -26.62
N GLU A 23 -4.79 12.50 -26.35
CA GLU A 23 -6.13 12.03 -26.00
C GLU A 23 -6.61 12.62 -24.66
N PHE A 24 -5.77 12.67 -23.61
CA PHE A 24 -6.11 13.31 -22.34
C PHE A 24 -6.60 14.75 -22.54
N ARG A 25 -5.89 15.55 -23.34
CA ARG A 25 -6.30 16.93 -23.67
C ARG A 25 -7.64 16.95 -24.40
N LYS A 26 -7.82 16.09 -25.39
CA LYS A 26 -9.04 16.00 -26.19
C LYS A 26 -10.25 15.64 -25.33
N PHE A 27 -10.14 14.62 -24.49
CA PHE A 27 -11.24 14.18 -23.60
C PHE A 27 -11.53 15.19 -22.49
N THR A 28 -10.53 15.91 -21.98
CA THR A 28 -10.73 16.92 -20.91
C THR A 28 -11.10 18.31 -21.42
N ALA A 29 -10.98 18.60 -22.73
CA ALA A 29 -11.24 19.92 -23.29
C ALA A 29 -12.69 20.38 -23.18
N TRP A 30 -13.64 19.44 -23.28
CA TRP A 30 -15.07 19.71 -23.36
C TRP A 30 -15.89 18.98 -22.30
N VAL A 31 -15.27 18.56 -21.18
CA VAL A 31 -16.04 18.01 -20.06
C VAL A 31 -16.98 19.11 -19.54
N PRO A 32 -18.32 18.89 -19.54
CA PRO A 32 -19.27 19.90 -19.12
C PRO A 32 -18.99 20.35 -17.69
N THR A 33 -19.01 21.66 -17.44
CA THR A 33 -18.91 22.20 -16.08
C THR A 33 -20.30 22.30 -15.46
N TYR A 34 -20.45 21.77 -14.25
CA TYR A 34 -21.68 21.90 -13.47
C TYR A 34 -21.40 22.79 -12.26
N GLN A 35 -22.33 23.69 -11.94
CA GLN A 35 -22.13 24.72 -10.89
C GLN A 35 -21.76 24.14 -9.51
N THR A 36 -22.16 22.90 -9.24
CA THR A 36 -21.98 22.22 -7.95
C THR A 36 -20.93 21.12 -7.96
N VAL A 37 -20.35 20.78 -9.12
CA VAL A 37 -19.42 19.64 -9.26
C VAL A 37 -18.08 20.11 -9.80
N LYS A 38 -17.05 19.99 -8.96
CA LYS A 38 -15.65 20.13 -9.40
C LYS A 38 -15.11 18.76 -9.80
N TYR A 39 -14.67 18.64 -11.05
CA TYR A 39 -13.98 17.44 -11.52
C TYR A 39 -12.51 17.46 -11.08
N ASN A 40 -12.09 16.36 -10.47
CA ASN A 40 -10.69 16.04 -10.20
C ASN A 40 -10.28 14.96 -11.20
N PHE A 41 -9.66 15.36 -12.31
CA PHE A 41 -9.23 14.43 -13.35
C PHE A 41 -7.96 13.69 -12.93
N ILE A 42 -7.98 12.38 -13.14
CA ILE A 42 -6.83 11.51 -12.94
C ILE A 42 -6.35 11.07 -14.31
N ALA A 43 -5.11 11.43 -14.65
CA ALA A 43 -4.47 10.97 -15.87
C ALA A 43 -3.83 9.60 -15.64
N THR A 44 -3.87 8.73 -16.65
CA THR A 44 -3.14 7.45 -16.67
C THR A 44 -1.65 7.73 -16.53
N GLY A 45 -1.09 7.24 -15.43
CA GLY A 45 0.34 7.30 -15.21
C GLY A 45 1.07 5.99 -15.52
N PRO A 46 2.30 5.84 -15.00
CA PRO A 46 3.23 4.82 -15.40
C PRO A 46 2.88 3.44 -14.83
N ASN A 47 3.38 2.41 -15.52
CA ASN A 47 3.55 1.07 -14.96
C ASN A 47 4.88 0.99 -14.22
N GLY A 48 4.84 0.76 -12.91
CA GLY A 48 6.02 0.47 -12.10
C GLY A 48 7.05 1.59 -12.17
N ALA A 49 8.20 1.31 -12.78
CA ALA A 49 9.37 2.21 -12.80
C ALA A 49 9.54 3.01 -14.11
N ASP A 50 8.53 3.05 -14.98
CA ASP A 50 8.62 3.82 -16.24
C ASP A 50 8.53 5.34 -16.02
N VAL A 51 9.62 5.92 -15.51
CA VAL A 51 9.77 7.36 -15.35
C VAL A 51 9.74 8.08 -16.71
N GLY A 52 10.04 7.37 -17.80
CA GLY A 52 9.93 7.87 -19.17
C GLY A 52 8.49 8.21 -19.55
N TRP A 53 7.51 7.41 -19.11
CA TRP A 53 6.08 7.74 -19.24
C TRP A 53 5.75 9.07 -18.57
N THR A 54 6.20 9.25 -17.32
CA THR A 54 5.95 10.48 -16.55
C THR A 54 6.51 11.71 -17.27
N ARG A 55 7.80 11.69 -17.61
CA ARG A 55 8.45 12.84 -18.25
C ARG A 55 7.85 13.17 -19.62
N ARG A 56 7.62 12.17 -20.46
CA ARG A 56 7.14 12.39 -21.83
C ARG A 56 5.68 12.84 -21.87
N PHE A 57 4.82 12.26 -21.02
CA PHE A 57 3.42 12.70 -20.90
C PHE A 57 3.33 14.18 -20.51
N PHE A 58 4.00 14.59 -19.42
CA PHE A 58 3.95 15.98 -18.96
C PHE A 58 4.64 16.94 -19.93
N THR A 59 5.78 16.57 -20.51
CA THR A 59 6.43 17.36 -21.57
C THR A 59 5.45 17.65 -22.71
N LYS A 60 4.74 16.63 -23.20
CA LYS A 60 3.77 16.78 -24.29
C LYS A 60 2.53 17.58 -23.87
N LEU A 61 2.03 17.35 -22.66
CA LEU A 61 0.87 18.06 -22.10
C LEU A 61 1.14 19.57 -22.03
N LEU A 62 2.33 19.95 -21.55
CA LEU A 62 2.73 21.33 -21.25
C LEU A 62 3.10 22.15 -22.49
N GLU A 63 3.17 21.57 -23.70
CA GLU A 63 3.34 22.31 -24.96
C GLU A 63 2.25 23.39 -25.18
N LYS A 64 1.07 23.24 -24.56
CA LYS A 64 -0.02 24.25 -24.59
C LYS A 64 0.09 25.30 -23.49
N GLY A 65 1.14 25.25 -22.67
CA GLY A 65 1.43 26.16 -21.58
C GLY A 65 1.43 25.47 -20.21
N PRO A 66 2.12 26.05 -19.21
CA PRO A 66 2.33 25.44 -17.89
C PRO A 66 1.03 25.17 -17.12
N ARG A 67 -0.01 25.98 -17.33
CA ARG A 67 -1.34 25.81 -16.70
C ARG A 67 -2.05 24.51 -17.09
N MET A 68 -1.54 23.76 -18.07
CA MET A 68 -2.09 22.44 -18.39
C MET A 68 -1.88 21.44 -17.25
N ALA A 69 -0.85 21.61 -16.41
CA ALA A 69 -0.66 20.80 -15.21
C ALA A 69 -1.86 20.91 -14.25
N GLU A 70 -2.45 22.10 -14.11
CA GLU A 70 -3.60 22.35 -13.22
C GLU A 70 -4.88 21.59 -13.64
N ARG A 71 -4.94 21.07 -14.87
CA ARG A 71 -6.03 20.20 -15.34
C ARG A 71 -5.90 18.78 -14.82
N VAL A 72 -4.73 18.38 -14.35
CA VAL A 72 -4.45 17.07 -13.78
C VAL A 72 -4.51 17.21 -12.26
N TRP A 73 -5.53 16.62 -11.63
CA TRP A 73 -5.56 16.56 -10.17
C TRP A 73 -4.64 15.45 -9.66
N GLY A 74 -4.73 14.28 -10.29
CA GLY A 74 -3.97 13.10 -9.93
C GLY A 74 -3.30 12.47 -11.14
N PHE A 75 -2.16 11.84 -10.92
CA PHE A 75 -1.47 11.03 -11.91
C PHE A 75 -1.39 9.60 -11.37
N GLY A 76 -2.00 8.65 -12.11
CA GLY A 76 -2.05 7.24 -11.73
C GLY A 76 -0.65 6.66 -11.50
N LEU A 77 -0.54 5.60 -10.71
CA LEU A 77 0.69 4.83 -10.54
C LEU A 77 0.30 3.40 -10.24
N HIS A 78 0.63 2.49 -11.16
CA HIS A 78 0.28 1.08 -11.02
C HIS A 78 1.52 0.30 -10.59
N TYR A 79 1.44 -0.43 -9.48
CA TYR A 79 2.49 -1.35 -9.08
C TYR A 79 1.96 -2.56 -8.29
N TYR A 80 2.08 -3.72 -8.92
CA TYR A 80 1.82 -5.00 -8.28
C TYR A 80 3.13 -5.62 -7.76
N SER A 81 3.11 -6.12 -6.53
CA SER A 81 4.22 -6.89 -5.96
C SER A 81 4.40 -8.26 -6.62
N GLY A 82 3.38 -8.68 -7.40
CA GLY A 82 3.33 -9.96 -8.11
C GLY A 82 3.27 -11.13 -7.14
N THR A 83 4.09 -12.14 -7.41
CA THR A 83 4.15 -13.37 -6.61
C THR A 83 5.57 -13.88 -6.45
N THR A 84 5.75 -14.76 -5.47
CA THR A 84 7.00 -15.49 -5.23
C THR A 84 6.78 -17.00 -5.40
N GLY A 85 7.87 -17.76 -5.45
CA GLY A 85 7.84 -19.21 -5.55
C GLY A 85 7.03 -19.74 -6.73
N LYS A 86 6.19 -20.74 -6.46
CA LYS A 86 5.28 -21.35 -7.44
C LYS A 86 4.04 -20.53 -7.73
N GLY A 87 3.91 -19.34 -7.15
CA GLY A 87 2.76 -18.49 -7.39
C GLY A 87 1.62 -18.64 -6.38
N ASP A 88 1.79 -19.44 -5.32
CA ASP A 88 0.71 -19.80 -4.41
C ASP A 88 0.56 -18.80 -3.24
N PRO A 89 -0.69 -18.39 -2.92
CA PRO A 89 -1.00 -17.47 -1.84
C PRO A 89 -0.72 -18.02 -0.43
N VAL A 90 -0.76 -19.35 -0.23
CA VAL A 90 -0.68 -20.01 1.09
C VAL A 90 0.38 -21.11 1.15
N VAL A 91 0.94 -21.53 0.02
CA VAL A 91 2.05 -22.50 -0.04
C VAL A 91 3.32 -21.79 -0.50
N PHE A 92 4.14 -21.42 0.46
CA PHE A 92 5.40 -20.72 0.20
C PHE A 92 6.46 -21.06 1.24
N THR A 93 7.72 -20.73 0.96
CA THR A 93 8.83 -20.84 1.92
C THR A 93 9.01 -19.55 2.72
N GLU A 94 9.81 -19.59 3.78
CA GLU A 94 10.16 -18.39 4.55
C GLU A 94 10.94 -17.36 3.70
N ASP A 95 11.83 -17.79 2.80
CA ASP A 95 12.51 -16.88 1.87
C ASP A 95 11.51 -16.20 0.92
N GLU A 96 10.51 -16.95 0.44
CA GLU A 96 9.43 -16.43 -0.43
C GLU A 96 8.46 -15.51 0.32
N TRP A 97 8.37 -15.64 1.65
CA TRP A 97 7.68 -14.70 2.54
C TRP A 97 8.38 -13.35 2.56
N TYR A 98 9.68 -13.35 2.88
CA TYR A 98 10.49 -12.14 2.92
C TYR A 98 10.60 -11.48 1.56
N GLU A 99 10.74 -12.28 0.50
CA GLU A 99 10.84 -11.75 -0.86
C GLU A 99 9.60 -10.96 -1.27
N LEU A 100 8.39 -11.43 -0.96
CA LEU A 100 7.17 -10.74 -1.36
C LEU A 100 7.00 -9.41 -0.61
N ILE A 101 7.31 -9.39 0.69
CA ILE A 101 7.28 -8.16 1.50
C ILE A 101 8.33 -7.16 0.99
N HIS A 102 9.55 -7.62 0.68
CA HIS A 102 10.60 -6.76 0.11
C HIS A 102 10.23 -6.25 -1.30
N ARG A 103 9.54 -7.04 -2.13
CA ARG A 103 9.01 -6.53 -3.41
C ARG A 103 7.99 -5.42 -3.17
N SER A 104 7.08 -5.60 -2.22
CA SER A 104 6.10 -4.58 -1.84
C SER A 104 6.73 -3.28 -1.37
N ASP A 105 7.84 -3.36 -0.63
CA ASP A 105 8.60 -2.19 -0.16
C ASP A 105 9.08 -1.26 -1.30
N ARG A 106 9.28 -1.81 -2.50
CA ARG A 106 9.67 -1.05 -3.70
C ARG A 106 8.74 0.12 -4.01
N MET A 107 7.48 0.06 -3.60
CA MET A 107 6.50 1.14 -3.79
C MET A 107 7.05 2.52 -3.38
N GLU A 108 7.79 2.60 -2.27
CA GLU A 108 8.35 3.86 -1.79
C GLU A 108 9.33 4.47 -2.81
N SER A 109 10.24 3.66 -3.36
CA SER A 109 11.18 4.11 -4.40
C SER A 109 10.48 4.57 -5.68
N LEU A 110 9.35 3.96 -6.05
CA LEU A 110 8.57 4.32 -7.24
C LEU A 110 7.91 5.68 -7.03
N ILE A 111 7.23 5.87 -5.89
CA ILE A 111 6.64 7.15 -5.49
C ILE A 111 7.70 8.24 -5.54
N GLN A 112 8.87 8.03 -4.93
CA GLN A 112 9.94 9.03 -4.90
C GLN A 112 10.48 9.35 -6.29
N SER A 113 10.69 8.35 -7.14
CA SER A 113 11.22 8.53 -8.50
C SER A 113 10.25 9.29 -9.39
N HIS A 114 8.96 8.94 -9.35
CA HIS A 114 7.92 9.62 -10.11
C HIS A 114 7.64 11.02 -9.58
N TRP A 115 7.68 11.22 -8.26
CA TRP A 115 7.55 12.53 -7.65
C TRP A 115 8.68 13.47 -8.07
N ALA A 116 9.94 12.98 -8.09
CA ALA A 116 11.09 13.76 -8.54
C ALA A 116 10.95 14.16 -10.02
N ALA A 117 10.60 13.21 -10.89
CA ALA A 117 10.41 13.48 -12.31
C ALA A 117 9.23 14.43 -12.59
N LEU A 118 8.15 14.33 -11.82
CA LEU A 118 7.04 15.27 -11.88
C LEU A 118 7.49 16.67 -11.45
N GLY A 119 8.29 16.80 -10.38
CA GLY A 119 8.81 18.07 -9.88
C GLY A 119 9.70 18.84 -10.86
N GLU A 120 10.31 18.16 -11.84
CA GLU A 120 11.04 18.80 -12.95
C GLU A 120 10.11 19.64 -13.85
N LEU A 121 8.84 19.25 -13.96
CA LEU A 121 7.85 19.79 -14.90
C LEU A 121 6.69 20.53 -14.21
N ASP A 122 6.39 20.17 -12.96
CA ASP A 122 5.40 20.78 -12.07
C ASP A 122 6.06 21.12 -10.70
N PRO A 123 6.92 22.16 -10.64
CA PRO A 123 7.66 22.51 -9.43
C PRO A 123 6.77 23.07 -8.30
N GLN A 124 5.53 23.43 -8.61
CA GLN A 124 4.54 23.88 -7.63
C GLN A 124 3.72 22.72 -7.05
N HIS A 125 3.90 21.50 -7.57
CA HIS A 125 3.21 20.30 -7.13
C HIS A 125 1.68 20.45 -7.11
N HIS A 126 1.14 20.95 -8.22
CA HIS A 126 -0.30 20.97 -8.48
C HIS A 126 -0.86 19.55 -8.59
N VAL A 127 -0.08 18.66 -9.21
CA VAL A 127 -0.45 17.27 -9.44
C VAL A 127 -0.01 16.39 -8.27
N ARG A 128 -0.93 15.55 -7.80
CA ARG A 128 -0.63 14.49 -6.80
C ARG A 128 -0.50 13.13 -7.47
N LEU A 129 0.15 12.20 -6.80
CA LEU A 129 0.13 10.79 -7.20
C LEU A 129 -1.16 10.13 -6.70
N ALA A 130 -1.77 9.31 -7.56
CA ALA A 130 -2.84 8.40 -7.23
C ALA A 130 -2.33 6.98 -7.48
N VAL A 131 -2.04 6.21 -6.44
CA VAL A 131 -1.60 4.81 -6.56
C VAL A 131 -2.82 3.91 -6.72
N ASP A 132 -3.46 4.00 -7.88
CA ASP A 132 -4.80 3.49 -8.16
C ASP A 132 -4.87 2.00 -8.55
N GLU A 133 -3.72 1.33 -8.66
CA GLU A 133 -3.63 -0.13 -8.71
C GLU A 133 -2.40 -0.64 -7.96
N TRP A 134 -2.61 -1.41 -6.89
CA TRP A 134 -1.54 -2.06 -6.14
C TRP A 134 -2.01 -3.30 -5.38
N GLY A 135 -1.05 -4.11 -4.95
CA GLY A 135 -1.30 -5.30 -4.14
C GLY A 135 -0.46 -6.51 -4.59
N THR A 136 -0.79 -7.68 -4.06
CA THR A 136 -0.27 -8.95 -4.58
C THR A 136 -1.03 -9.36 -5.84
N TRP A 137 -0.36 -10.10 -6.72
CA TRP A 137 -1.01 -10.77 -7.85
C TRP A 137 -0.39 -12.16 -7.97
N HIS A 138 -0.98 -13.11 -7.28
CA HIS A 138 -0.55 -14.51 -7.29
C HIS A 138 -0.91 -15.21 -8.60
N ASN A 139 -0.06 -16.14 -9.03
CA ASN A 139 -0.21 -16.86 -10.30
C ASN A 139 -1.08 -18.13 -10.16
N THR A 140 -1.74 -18.31 -9.02
CA THR A 140 -2.66 -19.42 -8.80
C THR A 140 -4.02 -19.10 -9.40
N GLN A 141 -4.44 -19.91 -10.36
CA GLN A 141 -5.81 -19.94 -10.86
C GLN A 141 -6.55 -21.09 -10.18
N ASP A 142 -7.75 -20.81 -9.66
CA ASP A 142 -8.65 -21.87 -9.22
C ASP A 142 -9.00 -22.75 -10.43
N PRO A 143 -8.70 -24.06 -10.40
CA PRO A 143 -8.93 -24.95 -11.53
C PRO A 143 -10.43 -25.13 -11.86
N THR A 144 -11.32 -24.73 -10.95
CA THR A 144 -12.77 -24.72 -11.18
C THR A 144 -13.25 -23.48 -11.92
N MET A 145 -12.39 -22.47 -12.09
CA MET A 145 -12.70 -21.24 -12.82
C MET A 145 -12.26 -21.31 -14.29
N PRO A 146 -12.97 -20.62 -15.20
CA PRO A 146 -12.53 -20.51 -16.59
C PRO A 146 -11.11 -19.93 -16.71
N PRO A 147 -10.31 -20.37 -17.70
CA PRO A 147 -9.00 -19.80 -17.97
C PRO A 147 -9.04 -18.28 -18.11
N GLY A 148 -8.07 -17.58 -17.52
CA GLY A 148 -8.00 -16.11 -17.53
C GLY A 148 -8.95 -15.39 -16.56
N TYR A 149 -9.83 -16.09 -15.83
CA TYR A 149 -10.63 -15.47 -14.78
C TYR A 149 -9.74 -15.14 -13.56
N LEU A 150 -9.67 -13.86 -13.20
CA LEU A 150 -8.90 -13.35 -12.06
C LEU A 150 -9.65 -13.56 -10.74
N TYR A 151 -10.09 -14.79 -10.48
CA TYR A 151 -10.73 -15.08 -9.20
C TYR A 151 -9.71 -14.89 -8.06
N ALA A 152 -10.11 -14.17 -7.02
CA ALA A 152 -9.27 -13.97 -5.85
C ALA A 152 -8.93 -15.32 -5.23
N TYR A 153 -7.65 -15.46 -4.95
CA TYR A 153 -7.13 -16.41 -3.99
C TYR A 153 -7.45 -15.94 -2.57
N THR A 154 -7.39 -16.88 -1.63
CA THR A 154 -7.37 -16.52 -0.21
C THR A 154 -6.13 -15.69 0.10
N SER A 155 -6.27 -14.58 0.83
CA SER A 155 -5.13 -13.81 1.30
C SER A 155 -4.62 -14.36 2.63
N SER A 156 -3.30 -14.43 2.78
CA SER A 156 -2.62 -14.93 3.98
C SER A 156 -2.15 -13.78 4.88
N LEU A 157 -1.56 -14.11 6.03
CA LEU A 157 -0.85 -13.14 6.86
C LEU A 157 0.23 -12.39 6.06
N ARG A 158 0.83 -13.02 5.05
CA ARG A 158 1.82 -12.38 4.17
C ARG A 158 1.21 -11.23 3.37
N ASP A 159 0.02 -11.45 2.82
CA ASP A 159 -0.73 -10.44 2.09
C ASP A 159 -1.16 -9.29 2.99
N ALA A 160 -1.52 -9.59 4.25
CA ALA A 160 -1.81 -8.57 5.25
C ALA A 160 -0.59 -7.66 5.49
N LEU A 161 0.62 -8.23 5.59
CA LEU A 161 1.85 -7.43 5.72
C LEU A 161 2.11 -6.59 4.46
N VAL A 162 1.84 -7.11 3.26
CA VAL A 162 1.91 -6.32 2.01
C VAL A 162 0.95 -5.13 2.04
N SER A 163 -0.29 -5.33 2.49
CA SER A 163 -1.25 -4.25 2.73
C SER A 163 -0.69 -3.20 3.70
N ALA A 164 -0.15 -3.64 4.83
CA ALA A 164 0.36 -2.77 5.89
C ALA A 164 1.57 -1.94 5.42
N VAL A 165 2.54 -2.57 4.75
CA VAL A 165 3.72 -1.88 4.19
C VAL A 165 3.33 -0.78 3.22
N ASN A 166 2.40 -1.05 2.29
CA ASN A 166 1.97 -0.03 1.33
C ASN A 166 1.20 1.10 2.03
N LEU A 167 0.28 0.79 2.93
CA LEU A 167 -0.48 1.82 3.66
C LEU A 167 0.45 2.71 4.48
N ASP A 168 1.42 2.15 5.19
CA ASP A 168 2.43 2.92 5.92
C ASP A 168 3.26 3.80 4.98
N THR A 169 3.66 3.30 3.82
CA THR A 169 4.35 4.08 2.78
C THR A 169 3.51 5.25 2.29
N PHE A 170 2.22 5.05 2.03
CA PHE A 170 1.33 6.13 1.61
C PHE A 170 1.16 7.18 2.73
N GLN A 171 1.05 6.75 3.99
CA GLN A 171 0.99 7.66 5.14
C GLN A 171 2.28 8.49 5.31
N ARG A 172 3.46 7.88 5.15
CA ARG A 172 4.75 8.60 5.16
C ARG A 172 4.91 9.56 3.97
N HIS A 173 4.12 9.40 2.92
CA HIS A 173 4.15 10.21 1.70
C HIS A 173 2.82 10.92 1.41
N ALA A 174 2.05 11.26 2.44
CA ALA A 174 0.76 11.94 2.31
C ALA A 174 0.83 13.33 1.65
N ASP A 175 2.02 13.92 1.56
CA ASP A 175 2.30 15.14 0.78
C ASP A 175 2.34 14.90 -0.74
N LYS A 176 2.61 13.65 -1.15
CA LYS A 176 2.79 13.22 -2.55
C LYS A 176 1.61 12.40 -3.05
N VAL A 177 1.18 11.43 -2.26
CA VAL A 177 0.12 10.46 -2.57
C VAL A 177 -1.19 10.94 -1.96
N ALA A 178 -2.16 11.26 -2.81
CA ALA A 178 -3.47 11.76 -2.38
C ALA A 178 -4.59 10.71 -2.49
N MET A 179 -4.33 9.59 -3.17
CA MET A 179 -5.28 8.51 -3.39
C MET A 179 -4.50 7.20 -3.57
N ALA A 180 -5.06 6.10 -3.06
CA ALA A 180 -4.58 4.76 -3.38
C ALA A 180 -5.74 3.76 -3.38
N ASN A 181 -5.69 2.77 -4.25
CA ASN A 181 -6.77 1.79 -4.44
C ASN A 181 -6.17 0.37 -4.55
N PRO A 182 -6.37 -0.51 -3.55
CA PRO A 182 -5.92 -1.89 -3.67
C PRO A 182 -6.73 -2.60 -4.75
N ALA A 183 -6.06 -3.47 -5.48
CA ALA A 183 -6.67 -4.23 -6.55
C ALA A 183 -6.95 -5.67 -6.03
N GLN A 184 -8.21 -6.10 -5.83
CA GLN A 184 -9.44 -5.33 -5.92
C GLN A 184 -10.32 -5.50 -4.66
N LEU A 185 -11.60 -5.13 -4.72
CA LEU A 185 -12.45 -5.10 -3.53
C LEU A 185 -12.96 -6.49 -3.12
N VAL A 186 -13.55 -7.24 -4.05
CA VAL A 186 -14.21 -8.53 -3.80
C VAL A 186 -13.82 -9.52 -4.89
N ASN A 187 -13.46 -10.75 -4.51
CA ASN A 187 -13.27 -11.89 -5.43
C ASN A 187 -12.28 -11.69 -6.59
N THR A 188 -11.41 -10.68 -6.53
CA THR A 188 -10.37 -10.44 -7.53
C THR A 188 -9.03 -10.08 -6.88
N ILE A 189 -8.01 -10.91 -7.12
CA ILE A 189 -6.60 -10.78 -6.66
C ILE A 189 -6.42 -10.38 -5.17
N HIS A 190 -5.85 -9.22 -4.83
CA HIS A 190 -5.53 -8.79 -3.45
C HIS A 190 -6.79 -8.33 -2.65
N SER A 191 -7.84 -9.14 -2.69
CA SER A 191 -9.18 -8.78 -2.21
C SER A 191 -9.30 -8.55 -0.71
N LEU A 192 -10.21 -7.63 -0.34
CA LEU A 192 -10.63 -7.42 1.05
C LEU A 192 -11.73 -8.40 1.48
N PHE A 193 -12.54 -8.84 0.52
CA PHE A 193 -13.67 -9.73 0.78
C PHE A 193 -13.68 -10.89 -0.22
N LEU A 194 -14.11 -12.06 0.25
CA LEU A 194 -14.43 -13.19 -0.61
C LEU A 194 -15.90 -13.56 -0.42
N ALA A 195 -16.58 -13.85 -1.52
CA ALA A 195 -17.98 -14.24 -1.54
C ALA A 195 -18.21 -15.42 -2.49
N TYR A 196 -19.00 -16.40 -2.06
CA TYR A 196 -19.38 -17.54 -2.89
C TYR A 196 -20.77 -18.00 -2.49
N GLU A 197 -21.74 -17.87 -3.41
CA GLU A 197 -23.16 -18.14 -3.16
C GLU A 197 -23.67 -17.38 -1.92
N ASP A 198 -24.07 -18.10 -0.87
CA ASP A 198 -24.57 -17.58 0.41
C ASP A 198 -23.45 -17.29 1.43
N LYS A 199 -22.19 -17.49 1.06
CA LYS A 199 -21.02 -17.34 1.94
C LYS A 199 -20.31 -16.02 1.68
N PHE A 200 -19.86 -15.39 2.75
CA PHE A 200 -19.07 -14.16 2.73
C PHE A 200 -18.04 -14.19 3.85
N ILE A 201 -16.79 -13.83 3.54
CA ILE A 201 -15.72 -13.70 4.54
C ILE A 201 -14.91 -12.42 4.31
N VAL A 202 -14.31 -11.93 5.39
CA VAL A 202 -13.29 -10.88 5.35
C VAL A 202 -11.92 -11.52 5.28
N THR A 203 -11.01 -10.92 4.51
CA THR A 203 -9.64 -11.41 4.38
C THR A 203 -8.72 -10.77 5.44
N PRO A 204 -7.54 -11.34 5.67
CA PRO A 204 -6.47 -10.67 6.42
C PRO A 204 -6.15 -9.24 5.91
N ASN A 205 -6.31 -8.98 4.61
CA ASN A 205 -6.15 -7.63 4.07
C ASN A 205 -7.20 -6.66 4.63
N PHE A 206 -8.47 -7.08 4.69
CA PHE A 206 -9.53 -6.26 5.31
C PHE A 206 -9.20 -5.89 6.75
N HIS A 207 -8.69 -6.84 7.53
CA HIS A 207 -8.31 -6.57 8.92
C HIS A 207 -7.23 -5.49 9.02
N VAL A 208 -6.28 -5.44 8.09
CA VAL A 208 -5.30 -4.36 8.02
C VAL A 208 -5.96 -3.03 7.67
N PHE A 209 -6.85 -2.99 6.67
CA PHE A 209 -7.61 -1.77 6.38
C PHE A 209 -8.43 -1.26 7.58
N GLU A 210 -9.08 -2.16 8.34
CA GLU A 210 -9.77 -1.83 9.59
C GLU A 210 -8.81 -1.21 10.61
N MET A 211 -7.67 -1.88 10.84
CA MET A 211 -6.67 -1.40 11.78
C MET A 211 -6.16 0.00 11.39
N TYR A 212 -6.00 0.29 10.10
CA TYR A 212 -5.47 1.57 9.61
C TYR A 212 -6.52 2.69 9.49
N THR A 213 -7.81 2.42 9.74
CA THR A 213 -8.87 3.46 9.68
C THR A 213 -8.58 4.74 10.47
N PRO A 214 -7.93 4.72 11.66
CA PRO A 214 -7.68 5.96 12.42
C PRO A 214 -6.70 6.94 11.74
N HIS A 215 -5.96 6.50 10.71
CA HIS A 215 -5.13 7.39 9.90
C HIS A 215 -5.95 8.25 8.92
N GLN A 216 -7.21 7.90 8.65
CA GLN A 216 -8.04 8.63 7.70
C GLN A 216 -8.37 10.04 8.23
N GLY A 217 -7.94 11.06 7.48
CA GLY A 217 -8.13 12.47 7.88
C GLY A 217 -7.19 12.96 8.99
N ALA A 218 -6.28 12.11 9.47
CA ALA A 218 -5.30 12.46 10.49
C ALA A 218 -4.08 13.18 9.89
N GLN A 219 -3.33 13.89 10.74
CA GLN A 219 -2.08 14.52 10.33
C GLN A 219 -0.94 13.50 10.37
N SER A 220 -0.29 13.23 9.23
CA SER A 220 0.91 12.38 9.18
C SER A 220 2.04 12.95 10.04
N LEU A 221 2.72 12.08 10.78
CA LEU A 221 3.86 12.40 11.62
C LEU A 221 5.14 11.80 11.03
N ARG A 222 6.23 12.57 11.04
CA ARG A 222 7.56 12.02 10.77
C ARG A 222 7.86 10.95 11.82
N THR A 223 8.09 9.73 11.35
CA THR A 223 8.29 8.55 12.18
C THR A 223 9.53 7.83 11.68
N GLU A 224 10.45 7.51 12.59
CA GLU A 224 11.70 6.84 12.27
C GLU A 224 11.78 5.51 13.01
N PHE A 225 12.13 4.46 12.29
CA PHE A 225 12.31 3.12 12.85
C PHE A 225 13.78 2.73 12.72
N ILE A 226 14.35 2.23 13.82
CA ILE A 226 15.71 1.72 13.86
C ILE A 226 15.62 0.29 14.40
N ALA A 227 15.89 -0.68 13.54
CA ALA A 227 15.86 -2.09 13.89
C ALA A 227 16.92 -2.86 13.08
N PRO A 228 17.44 -3.98 13.62
CA PRO A 228 18.28 -4.89 12.82
C PRO A 228 17.55 -5.31 11.55
N HIS A 229 18.27 -5.35 10.43
CA HIS A 229 17.71 -5.83 9.17
C HIS A 229 17.34 -7.31 9.24
N VAL A 230 16.33 -7.70 8.47
CA VAL A 230 16.07 -9.11 8.16
C VAL A 230 16.84 -9.49 6.91
N SER A 231 17.33 -10.73 6.84
CA SER A 231 18.02 -11.28 5.67
C SER A 231 17.28 -12.52 5.17
N TYR A 232 17.29 -12.72 3.84
CA TYR A 232 16.75 -13.91 3.20
C TYR A 232 17.56 -14.26 1.95
N THR A 233 17.40 -15.48 1.43
CA THR A 233 18.03 -15.89 0.17
C THR A 233 16.98 -15.89 -0.93
N ARG A 234 17.08 -14.94 -1.87
CA ARG A 234 16.19 -14.96 -3.04
C ARG A 234 16.50 -16.19 -3.90
N GLY A 235 15.46 -16.93 -4.28
CA GLY A 235 15.53 -18.02 -5.26
C GLY A 235 15.24 -17.54 -6.69
N GLY A 236 15.32 -18.46 -7.66
CA GLY A 236 14.91 -18.16 -9.05
C GLY A 236 15.94 -17.38 -9.88
N GLY A 237 15.47 -16.48 -10.76
CA GLY A 237 16.27 -15.87 -11.85
C GLY A 237 17.30 -14.82 -11.42
N SER A 238 17.36 -14.45 -10.15
CA SER A 238 18.41 -13.55 -9.61
C SER A 238 18.73 -13.96 -8.17
N PRO A 239 19.44 -15.09 -7.99
CA PRO A 239 19.68 -15.65 -6.68
C PRO A 239 20.70 -14.83 -5.91
N GLY A 240 20.53 -14.74 -4.60
CA GLY A 240 21.49 -14.06 -3.73
C GLY A 240 20.92 -13.67 -2.39
N ARG A 241 21.81 -13.40 -1.44
CA ARG A 241 21.44 -12.85 -0.14
C ARG A 241 20.84 -11.45 -0.34
N GLN A 242 19.67 -11.23 0.25
CA GLN A 242 18.97 -9.97 0.28
C GLN A 242 18.78 -9.54 1.73
N GLU A 243 18.62 -8.25 1.96
CA GLU A 243 18.26 -7.69 3.25
C GLU A 243 17.37 -6.47 3.10
N PHE A 244 16.55 -6.20 4.11
CA PHE A 244 15.71 -5.01 4.22
C PHE A 244 15.40 -4.73 5.70
N TRP A 245 14.68 -3.65 5.98
CA TRP A 245 14.35 -3.22 7.34
C TRP A 245 13.67 -4.33 8.16
N GLY A 246 13.92 -4.40 9.47
CA GLY A 246 13.34 -5.42 10.36
C GLY A 246 12.20 -4.95 11.26
N LEU A 247 11.86 -3.66 11.20
CA LEU A 247 10.65 -3.06 11.76
C LEU A 247 10.44 -1.71 11.03
N ALA A 248 9.25 -1.48 10.48
CA ALA A 248 8.91 -0.22 9.83
C ALA A 248 7.43 0.07 9.97
N GLY A 249 7.02 1.31 9.71
CA GLY A 249 5.62 1.71 9.90
C GLY A 249 5.39 3.20 9.66
N SER A 250 4.33 3.73 10.23
CA SER A 250 3.98 5.15 10.15
C SER A 250 3.19 5.59 11.39
N ALA A 251 3.07 6.90 11.58
CA ALA A 251 2.20 7.44 12.61
C ALA A 251 1.41 8.65 12.11
N SER A 252 0.26 8.87 12.74
CA SER A 252 -0.56 10.05 12.52
C SER A 252 -1.14 10.59 13.83
N LEU A 253 -1.57 11.85 13.81
CA LEU A 253 -2.15 12.56 14.94
C LEU A 253 -3.56 13.03 14.63
N THR A 254 -4.50 12.73 15.53
CA THR A 254 -5.84 13.32 15.57
C THR A 254 -6.10 13.86 16.98
N GLY A 255 -6.17 15.18 17.14
CA GLY A 255 -6.30 15.81 18.46
C GLY A 255 -5.13 15.46 19.37
N LYS A 256 -5.38 14.69 20.44
CA LYS A 256 -4.35 14.18 21.37
C LYS A 256 -4.02 12.69 21.16
N THR A 257 -4.55 12.07 20.11
CA THR A 257 -4.37 10.65 19.84
C THR A 257 -3.36 10.45 18.74
N VAL A 258 -2.25 9.78 19.07
CA VAL A 258 -1.29 9.28 18.08
C VAL A 258 -1.69 7.84 17.73
N THR A 259 -1.89 7.59 16.44
CA THR A 259 -1.99 6.24 15.89
C THR A 259 -0.63 5.88 15.31
N LEU A 260 0.02 4.86 15.87
CA LEU A 260 1.28 4.32 15.37
C LEU A 260 1.01 2.92 14.84
N THR A 261 1.26 2.69 13.56
CA THR A 261 1.22 1.37 12.93
C THR A 261 2.63 0.88 12.66
N ALA A 262 2.88 -0.41 12.83
CA ALA A 262 4.17 -1.02 12.56
C ALA A 262 4.03 -2.46 12.06
N VAL A 263 4.94 -2.83 11.17
CA VAL A 263 5.11 -4.16 10.59
C VAL A 263 6.41 -4.76 11.09
N ASN A 264 6.33 -5.94 11.73
CA ASN A 264 7.50 -6.79 11.97
C ASN A 264 7.48 -7.93 10.92
N PRO A 265 8.38 -7.90 9.92
CA PRO A 265 8.40 -8.89 8.86
C PRO A 265 9.13 -10.17 9.29
N ASP A 266 9.89 -10.14 10.38
CA ASP A 266 10.65 -11.30 10.87
C ASP A 266 9.67 -12.42 11.27
N ALA A 267 9.76 -13.56 10.59
CA ALA A 267 8.84 -14.68 10.78
C ALA A 267 8.97 -15.33 12.16
N ARG A 268 10.06 -15.07 12.90
CA ARG A 268 10.41 -15.81 14.11
C ARG A 268 10.75 -14.92 15.29
N ALA A 269 11.42 -13.80 15.06
CA ALA A 269 11.90 -12.92 16.12
C ALA A 269 10.90 -11.79 16.42
N ALA A 270 10.56 -11.65 17.70
CA ALA A 270 9.88 -10.45 18.18
C ALA A 270 10.86 -9.26 18.20
N ARG A 271 10.32 -8.04 18.11
CA ARG A 271 11.10 -6.80 18.26
C ARG A 271 10.65 -6.06 19.50
N GLU A 272 11.48 -6.05 20.54
CA GLU A 272 11.30 -5.12 21.65
C GLU A 272 11.81 -3.74 21.23
N THR A 273 10.99 -2.71 21.43
CA THR A 273 11.25 -1.39 20.86
C THR A 273 10.81 -0.31 21.84
N GLU A 274 11.73 0.60 22.13
CA GLU A 274 11.44 1.85 22.83
C GLU A 274 10.82 2.84 21.85
N ILE A 275 9.72 3.48 22.27
CA ILE A 275 8.93 4.38 21.44
C ILE A 275 8.94 5.76 22.09
N ASP A 276 9.69 6.67 21.48
CA ASP A 276 9.81 8.05 21.93
C ASP A 276 8.88 8.97 21.15
N ILE A 277 8.05 9.74 21.87
CA ILE A 277 7.21 10.78 21.29
C ILE A 277 7.84 12.14 21.58
N VAL A 278 8.50 12.72 20.57
CA VAL A 278 9.10 14.06 20.71
C VAL A 278 8.00 15.12 20.83
N GLY A 279 8.06 15.93 21.88
CA GLY A 279 7.10 17.02 22.11
C GLY A 279 5.78 16.57 22.76
N GLY A 280 5.67 15.34 23.24
CA GLY A 280 4.49 14.84 23.95
C GLY A 280 4.84 13.79 25.00
N ARG A 281 3.89 13.50 25.90
CA ARG A 281 4.01 12.42 26.88
C ARG A 281 2.81 11.49 26.79
N VAL A 282 3.08 10.19 26.72
CA VAL A 282 2.03 9.17 26.64
C VAL A 282 1.41 8.98 28.02
N SER A 283 0.09 9.08 28.09
CA SER A 283 -0.73 8.90 29.30
C SER A 283 -1.54 7.60 29.29
N ALA A 284 -1.86 7.09 28.10
CA ALA A 284 -2.49 5.78 27.91
C ALA A 284 -2.05 5.19 26.57
N ALA A 285 -1.96 3.86 26.50
CA ALA A 285 -1.65 3.12 25.29
C ALA A 285 -2.50 1.86 25.18
N ARG A 286 -2.87 1.48 23.96
CA ARG A 286 -3.58 0.23 23.64
C ARG A 286 -3.01 -0.34 22.35
N ALA A 287 -2.93 -1.65 22.25
CA ALA A 287 -2.46 -2.33 21.06
C ALA A 287 -3.59 -3.16 20.43
N ARG A 288 -3.59 -3.23 19.10
CA ARG A 288 -4.36 -4.18 18.30
C ARG A 288 -3.40 -4.85 17.33
N VAL A 289 -3.33 -6.18 17.36
CA VAL A 289 -2.27 -6.96 16.70
C VAL A 289 -2.87 -8.02 15.82
N LEU A 290 -2.43 -8.09 14.57
CA LEU A 290 -2.68 -9.18 13.64
C LEU A 290 -1.38 -9.98 13.50
N THR A 291 -1.36 -11.24 13.94
CA THR A 291 -0.19 -12.12 13.91
C THR A 291 -0.61 -13.59 14.00
N SER A 292 0.30 -14.49 13.64
CA SER A 292 0.19 -15.93 13.83
C SER A 292 1.58 -16.54 13.95
N THR A 293 1.70 -17.67 14.65
CA THR A 293 2.92 -18.49 14.62
C THR A 293 3.10 -19.22 13.29
N ASP A 294 2.03 -19.29 12.49
CA ASP A 294 2.03 -19.81 11.12
C ASP A 294 1.94 -18.66 10.12
N ILE A 295 2.99 -18.45 9.33
CA ILE A 295 3.06 -17.43 8.30
C ILE A 295 2.05 -17.66 7.15
N HIS A 296 1.50 -18.86 7.04
CA HIS A 296 0.48 -19.24 6.06
C HIS A 296 -0.96 -19.01 6.55
N ALA A 297 -1.16 -18.54 7.79
CA ALA A 297 -2.47 -18.34 8.37
C ALA A 297 -3.37 -17.43 7.49
N HIS A 298 -4.61 -17.84 7.30
CA HIS A 298 -5.58 -17.18 6.42
C HIS A 298 -7.02 -17.47 6.86
N ASN A 299 -7.97 -16.69 6.34
CA ASN A 299 -9.39 -16.98 6.46
C ASN A 299 -9.89 -17.74 5.22
N SER A 300 -10.73 -18.75 5.39
CA SER A 300 -11.35 -19.50 4.30
C SER A 300 -12.85 -19.65 4.55
N PHE A 301 -13.62 -20.13 3.57
CA PHE A 301 -15.04 -20.41 3.81
C PHE A 301 -15.25 -21.52 4.86
N GLN A 302 -14.30 -22.44 5.01
CA GLN A 302 -14.32 -23.49 6.03
C GLN A 302 -13.87 -22.98 7.40
N ASN A 303 -12.94 -22.03 7.44
CA ASN A 303 -12.46 -21.38 8.65
C ASN A 303 -12.46 -19.85 8.48
N PRO A 304 -13.63 -19.19 8.58
CA PRO A 304 -13.78 -17.77 8.25
C PRO A 304 -13.10 -16.81 9.22
N ARG A 305 -12.61 -17.34 10.35
CA ARG A 305 -11.95 -16.59 11.44
C ARG A 305 -10.61 -17.24 11.82
N GLY A 306 -9.90 -17.79 10.83
CA GLY A 306 -8.59 -18.42 11.02
C GLY A 306 -7.50 -17.44 11.43
N LEU A 307 -7.63 -16.17 11.05
CA LEU A 307 -6.72 -15.09 11.36
C LEU A 307 -7.49 -13.78 11.57
N GLU A 308 -7.52 -13.28 12.81
CA GLU A 308 -8.19 -12.04 13.20
C GLU A 308 -7.28 -11.21 14.13
N PRO A 309 -7.38 -9.87 14.10
CA PRO A 309 -6.68 -9.02 15.06
C PRO A 309 -7.18 -9.24 16.48
N ARG A 310 -6.28 -9.10 17.45
CA ARG A 310 -6.57 -9.18 18.89
C ARG A 310 -6.09 -7.93 19.60
N ASP A 311 -6.84 -7.51 20.60
CA ASP A 311 -6.42 -6.39 21.45
C ASP A 311 -5.44 -6.88 22.52
N GLU A 312 -4.39 -6.10 22.75
CA GLU A 312 -3.38 -6.37 23.77
C GLU A 312 -3.24 -5.17 24.73
N PRO A 313 -3.11 -5.43 26.04
CA PRO A 313 -2.83 -4.37 27.00
C PRO A 313 -1.41 -3.84 26.80
N VAL A 314 -1.24 -2.52 26.93
CA VAL A 314 0.08 -1.87 26.88
C VAL A 314 0.33 -1.21 28.22
N THR A 315 1.47 -1.53 28.83
CA THR A 315 1.89 -0.97 30.12
C THR A 315 2.86 0.17 29.89
N LEU A 316 2.60 1.33 30.49
CA LEU A 316 3.52 2.46 30.47
C LEU A 316 4.50 2.35 31.64
N GLY A 317 5.78 2.59 31.36
CA GLY A 317 6.81 2.74 32.38
C GLY A 317 6.71 4.07 33.10
N ALA A 318 7.55 4.24 34.12
CA ALA A 318 7.72 5.50 34.84
C ALA A 318 8.00 6.65 33.83
N GLY A 319 7.45 7.83 34.10
CA GLY A 319 7.65 8.97 33.20
C GLY A 319 6.85 8.91 31.90
N GLY A 320 6.01 7.89 31.66
CA GLY A 320 5.33 7.70 30.38
C GLY A 320 6.23 7.03 29.32
N ARG A 321 7.35 6.42 29.74
CA ARG A 321 8.23 5.63 28.88
C ARG A 321 7.43 4.47 28.27
N LEU A 322 7.48 4.33 26.96
CA LEU A 322 6.78 3.29 26.24
C LEU A 322 7.80 2.32 25.62
N VAL A 323 7.75 1.07 26.05
CA VAL A 323 8.45 -0.04 25.40
C VAL A 323 7.39 -1.05 24.99
N TYR A 324 7.37 -1.43 23.72
CA TYR A 324 6.43 -2.41 23.19
C TYR A 324 7.19 -3.54 22.49
N ARG A 325 6.69 -4.77 22.65
CA ARG A 325 7.26 -5.97 22.04
C ARG A 325 6.39 -6.39 20.85
N PHE A 326 6.77 -5.96 19.66
CA PHE A 326 6.12 -6.36 18.41
C PHE A 326 6.32 -7.86 18.16
N ALA A 327 5.21 -8.59 18.01
CA ALA A 327 5.23 -10.03 17.74
C ALA A 327 5.94 -10.35 16.40
N PRO A 328 6.51 -11.55 16.21
CA PRO A 328 6.94 -12.02 14.89
C PRO A 328 5.79 -11.97 13.88
N ALA A 329 6.10 -11.84 12.58
CA ALA A 329 5.13 -11.84 11.48
C ALA A 329 3.85 -11.08 11.84
N SER A 330 3.97 -9.78 12.08
CA SER A 330 2.86 -9.02 12.66
C SER A 330 2.65 -7.66 12.02
N VAL A 331 1.38 -7.26 12.05
CA VAL A 331 0.92 -5.89 11.88
C VAL A 331 0.36 -5.44 13.23
N THR A 332 0.84 -4.32 13.75
CA THR A 332 0.41 -3.78 15.04
C THR A 332 -0.08 -2.35 14.87
N ARG A 333 -1.20 -2.02 15.50
CA ARG A 333 -1.65 -0.65 15.75
C ARG A 333 -1.57 -0.32 17.22
N LEU A 334 -0.78 0.67 17.56
CA LEU A 334 -0.77 1.34 18.86
C LEU A 334 -1.65 2.60 18.79
N THR A 335 -2.55 2.74 19.76
CA THR A 335 -3.32 3.97 19.99
C THR A 335 -2.80 4.62 21.27
N LEU A 336 -2.09 5.74 21.13
CA LEU A 336 -1.43 6.45 22.22
C LEU A 336 -2.18 7.74 22.51
N THR A 337 -2.51 7.98 23.78
CA THR A 337 -3.14 9.24 24.22
C THR A 337 -2.08 10.13 24.85
N LEU A 338 -1.90 11.34 24.34
CA LEU A 338 -0.98 12.34 24.88
C LEU A 338 -1.63 13.14 26.02
N SER A 339 -0.85 13.49 27.05
CA SER A 339 -1.30 14.35 28.17
C SER A 339 -1.29 15.82 27.80
#